data_AF-H0TMU2-F1
#
_entry.id   AF-H0TMU2-F1
#
_cell.length_a   1.000
_cell.length_b   1.000
_cell.length_c   1.000
_cell.angle_alpha   90.00
_cell.angle_beta   90.00
_cell.angle_gamma   90.00
#
_symmetry.space_group_name_H-M   'P 1'
#
loop_
_entity.id
_entity.type
_entity.pdbx_description
1 polymer ?
#
loop_
_entity_poly.entity_id
_entity_poly.type
_entity_poly.pdbx_seq_one_letter_code
_entity_poly.pdbx_strand_id
1 'polypeptide(L)'
;MLASLAPGSFATLTILAICFVLVLIFEFSNGFHDTANAVATVIYTNSLSPPVAVVWSGIMNFIGVLAGGIAVAYALVELIPPEVLTPPDGTLAAGMLVSVFAAALIWNVGTWWRGIPNSSSHALIGSLIGIALEVWLTGRGSIGADWA
;
A
#
# COMPACT_ATOMS: atom_id res chain seq x y z
N MET A 1 20.64 -11.69 9.75
CA MET A 1 21.32 -10.87 10.79
C MET A 1 20.33 -9.88 11.44
N LEU A 2 19.02 -10.06 11.21
CA LEU A 2 17.93 -9.42 11.96
C LEU A 2 17.21 -10.51 12.79
N ALA A 3 17.97 -11.41 13.41
CA ALA A 3 17.41 -12.45 14.26
C ALA A 3 16.74 -11.78 15.47
N SER A 4 15.46 -12.11 15.66
CA SER A 4 14.60 -11.73 16.79
C SER A 4 14.56 -10.24 17.12
N LEU A 5 13.90 -9.46 16.25
CA LEU A 5 13.42 -8.13 16.62
C LEU A 5 12.44 -8.24 17.79
N ALA A 6 12.95 -8.06 19.02
CA ALA A 6 12.13 -8.09 20.22
C ALA A 6 10.98 -7.07 20.09
N PRO A 7 9.74 -7.44 20.49
CA PRO A 7 8.63 -6.50 20.52
C PRO A 7 9.01 -5.27 21.36
N GLY A 8 8.98 -4.09 20.75
CA GLY A 8 9.37 -2.82 21.40
C GLY A 8 10.87 -2.47 21.37
N SER A 9 11.71 -3.25 20.68
CA SER A 9 13.11 -2.86 20.46
C SER A 9 13.22 -1.57 19.63
N PHE A 10 14.30 -0.81 19.82
CA PHE A 10 14.55 0.41 19.02
C PHE A 10 14.58 0.12 17.52
N ALA A 11 15.13 -1.03 17.12
CA ALA A 11 15.15 -1.46 15.72
C ALA A 11 13.74 -1.72 15.18
N THR A 12 12.88 -2.41 15.93
CA THR A 12 11.47 -2.63 15.59
C THR A 12 10.74 -1.32 15.39
N LEU A 13 10.88 -0.38 16.33
CA LEU A 13 10.23 0.93 16.25
C LEU A 13 10.72 1.74 15.05
N THR A 14 12.01 1.66 14.74
CA THR A 14 12.58 2.32 13.56
C THR A 14 11.99 1.76 12.27
N ILE A 15 11.88 0.44 12.14
CA ILE A 15 11.30 -0.18 10.93
C ILE A 15 9.81 0.14 10.82
N LEU A 16 9.06 0.13 11.93
CA LEU A 16 7.66 0.54 11.93
C LEU A 16 7.50 2.01 11.54
N ALA A 17 8.38 2.90 12.01
CA ALA A 17 8.37 4.29 11.61
C ALA A 17 8.64 4.46 10.10
N ILE A 18 9.61 3.72 9.55
CA ILE A 18 9.88 3.69 8.10
C ILE A 18 8.65 3.19 7.35
N CYS A 19 8.04 2.08 7.80
CA CYS A 19 6.83 1.53 7.21
C CYS A 19 5.68 2.56 7.24
N PHE A 20 5.50 3.26 8.35
CA PHE A 20 4.48 4.30 8.46
C PHE A 20 4.71 5.43 7.46
N VAL A 21 5.95 5.89 7.31
CA VAL A 21 6.30 6.90 6.29
C VAL A 21 6.03 6.39 4.87
N LEU A 22 6.37 5.13 4.57
CA LEU A 22 6.06 4.52 3.27
C LEU A 22 4.56 4.47 2.99
N VAL A 23 3.74 4.10 3.98
CA VAL A 23 2.28 4.11 3.87
C VAL A 23 1.76 5.52 3.57
N LEU A 24 2.26 6.54 4.27
CA LEU A 24 1.85 7.93 4.02
C LEU A 24 2.19 8.39 2.59
N ILE A 25 3.37 8.01 2.09
CA ILE A 25 3.78 8.33 0.71
C ILE A 25 2.92 7.55 -0.30
N PHE A 26 2.59 6.29 -0.01
CA PHE A 26 1.72 5.48 -0.84
C PHE A 26 0.31 6.07 -0.94
N GLU A 27 -0.31 6.44 0.20
CA GLU A 27 -1.63 7.09 0.22
C GLU A 27 -1.61 8.44 -0.50
N PHE A 28 -0.53 9.22 -0.34
CA PHE A 28 -0.37 10.45 -1.10
C PHE A 28 -0.30 10.19 -2.62
N SER A 29 0.44 9.15 -3.04
CA SER A 29 0.48 8.75 -4.45
C SER A 29 -0.87 8.26 -4.97
N ASN A 30 -1.66 7.55 -4.16
CA ASN A 30 -3.04 7.16 -4.52
C ASN A 30 -3.88 8.40 -4.82
N GLY A 31 -3.80 9.41 -3.95
CA GLY A 31 -4.51 10.67 -4.12
C GLY A 31 -4.25 11.34 -5.47
N PHE A 32 -3.02 11.28 -5.99
CA PHE A 32 -2.71 11.81 -7.32
C PHE A 32 -3.40 11.06 -8.45
N HIS A 33 -3.37 9.72 -8.41
CA HIS A 33 -4.01 8.87 -9.42
C HIS A 33 -5.53 9.06 -9.41
N ASP A 34 -6.14 9.05 -8.22
CA ASP A 34 -7.58 9.19 -8.06
C ASP A 34 -8.06 10.59 -8.42
N THR A 35 -7.28 11.62 -8.06
CA THR A 35 -7.57 13.00 -8.48
C THR A 35 -7.54 13.10 -10.00
N ALA A 36 -6.50 12.58 -10.66
CA ALA A 36 -6.39 12.61 -12.12
C ALA A 36 -7.60 11.96 -12.80
N ASN A 37 -8.05 10.80 -12.30
CA ASN A 37 -9.23 10.10 -12.80
C ASN A 37 -10.52 10.92 -12.61
N ALA A 38 -10.68 11.59 -11.47
CA ALA A 38 -11.88 12.36 -11.15
C ALA A 38 -11.96 13.70 -11.90
N VAL A 39 -10.82 14.38 -12.11
CA VAL A 39 -10.80 15.74 -12.67
C VAL A 39 -10.68 15.80 -14.19
N ALA A 40 -10.24 14.71 -14.83
CA ALA A 40 -9.98 14.69 -16.28
C ALA A 40 -11.21 15.11 -17.10
N THR A 41 -12.40 14.64 -16.75
CA THR A 41 -13.64 14.92 -17.51
C THR A 41 -14.08 16.38 -17.37
N VAL A 42 -14.09 16.93 -16.15
CA VAL A 42 -14.55 18.31 -15.88
C VAL A 42 -13.59 19.36 -16.41
N ILE A 43 -12.28 19.06 -16.43
CA ILE A 43 -11.27 19.93 -17.03
C ILE A 43 -11.35 19.86 -18.56
N TYR A 44 -11.43 18.66 -19.14
CA TYR A 44 -11.50 18.49 -20.59
C TYR A 44 -12.75 19.12 -21.21
N THR A 45 -13.88 19.04 -20.52
CA THR A 45 -15.14 19.68 -20.93
C THR A 45 -15.21 21.18 -20.63
N ASN A 46 -14.16 21.76 -20.01
CA ASN A 46 -14.13 23.15 -19.54
C ASN A 46 -15.29 23.50 -18.57
N SER A 47 -15.80 22.51 -17.84
CA SER A 47 -16.86 22.72 -16.85
C SER A 47 -16.34 23.37 -15.57
N LEU A 48 -15.08 23.07 -15.20
CA LEU A 48 -14.40 23.65 -14.04
C LEU A 48 -12.95 24.01 -14.38
N SER A 49 -12.45 25.10 -13.78
CA SER A 49 -11.02 25.43 -13.86
C SER A 49 -10.18 24.38 -13.13
N PRO A 50 -8.96 24.05 -13.60
CA PRO A 50 -8.12 22.98 -13.02
C PRO A 50 -7.89 23.09 -11.50
N PRO A 51 -7.57 24.26 -10.91
CA PRO A 51 -7.33 24.35 -9.47
C PRO A 51 -8.58 24.01 -8.64
N VAL A 52 -9.75 24.47 -9.10
CA VAL A 52 -11.03 24.21 -8.44
C VAL A 52 -11.39 22.72 -8.53
N ALA A 53 -11.19 22.10 -9.70
CA ALA A 53 -11.46 20.68 -9.89
C ALA A 53 -10.63 19.79 -8.94
N VAL A 54 -9.34 20.10 -8.76
CA VAL A 54 -8.45 19.37 -7.84
C VAL A 54 -8.89 19.51 -6.39
N VAL A 55 -9.21 20.73 -5.93
CA VAL A 55 -9.71 20.95 -4.56
C VAL A 55 -11.02 20.20 -4.34
N TRP A 56 -11.93 20.24 -5.33
CA TRP A 56 -13.20 19.53 -5.25
C TRP A 56 -13.03 18.01 -5.20
N SER A 57 -12.09 17.47 -5.98
CA SER A 57 -11.74 16.05 -5.93
C SER A 57 -11.23 15.64 -4.55
N GLY A 58 -10.35 16.44 -3.93
CA GLY A 58 -9.85 16.17 -2.58
C GLY A 58 -10.97 16.15 -1.53
N ILE A 59 -11.87 17.14 -1.57
CA ILE A 59 -13.04 17.21 -0.67
C ILE A 59 -13.94 15.99 -0.85
N MET A 60 -14.26 15.62 -2.10
CA MET A 60 -15.13 14.49 -2.39
C MET A 60 -14.50 13.15 -2.02
N ASN A 61 -13.19 12.97 -2.21
CA ASN A 61 -12.47 11.77 -1.74
C ASN A 61 -12.52 11.65 -0.22
N PHE A 62 -12.31 12.76 0.50
CA PHE A 62 -12.40 12.77 1.96
C PHE A 62 -13.80 12.42 2.46
N ILE A 63 -14.84 13.04 1.88
CA ILE A 63 -16.24 12.70 2.19
C ILE A 63 -16.53 11.23 1.85
N GLY A 64 -16.00 10.73 0.74
CA GLY A 64 -16.12 9.34 0.30
C GLY A 64 -15.63 8.36 1.36
N VAL A 65 -14.48 8.60 1.98
CA VAL A 65 -13.99 7.79 3.10
C VAL A 65 -14.88 7.91 4.33
N LEU A 66 -15.33 9.12 4.68
CA LEU A 66 -16.19 9.32 5.86
C LEU A 66 -17.56 8.63 5.72
N ALA A 67 -18.14 8.64 4.52
CA ALA A 67 -19.45 8.05 4.25
C ALA A 67 -19.37 6.56 3.89
N GLY A 68 -18.35 6.16 3.14
CA GLY A 68 -18.13 4.78 2.68
C GLY A 68 -17.50 3.86 3.73
N GLY A 69 -16.89 4.44 4.77
CA GLY A 69 -16.26 3.71 5.86
C GLY A 69 -15.01 2.95 5.43
N ILE A 70 -14.69 1.88 6.17
CA ILE A 70 -13.42 1.15 6.09
C ILE A 70 -13.55 -0.24 5.47
N ALA A 71 -14.63 -0.51 4.75
CA ALA A 71 -14.90 -1.84 4.18
C ALA A 71 -13.78 -2.32 3.22
N VAL A 72 -13.28 -1.44 2.35
CA VAL A 72 -12.18 -1.77 1.43
C VAL A 72 -10.87 -2.00 2.19
N ALA A 73 -10.61 -1.22 3.24
CA ALA A 73 -9.44 -1.42 4.09
C ALA A 73 -9.49 -2.79 4.78
N TYR A 74 -10.66 -3.21 5.30
CA TYR A 74 -10.84 -4.54 5.87
C TYR A 74 -10.65 -5.65 4.83
N ALA A 75 -11.23 -5.51 3.63
CA ALA A 75 -11.05 -6.49 2.57
C ALA A 75 -9.57 -6.68 2.18
N LEU A 76 -8.78 -5.60 2.19
CA LEU A 76 -7.33 -5.69 1.96
C LEU A 76 -6.61 -6.40 3.12
N VAL A 77 -7.00 -6.17 4.37
CA VAL A 77 -6.43 -6.87 5.54
C VAL A 77 -6.76 -8.36 5.49
N GLU A 78 -7.99 -8.73 5.12
CA GLU A 78 -8.41 -10.13 4.98
C GLU A 78 -7.70 -10.88 3.84
N LEU A 79 -7.15 -10.15 2.87
CA LEU A 79 -6.37 -10.74 1.79
C LEU A 79 -4.95 -11.13 2.24
N ILE A 80 -4.48 -10.61 3.38
CA ILE A 80 -3.15 -10.95 3.91
C ILE A 80 -3.24 -12.33 4.59
N PRO A 81 -2.48 -13.35 4.14
CA PRO A 81 -2.55 -14.66 4.75
C PRO A 81 -2.05 -14.60 6.20
N PRO A 82 -2.80 -15.16 7.17
CA PRO A 82 -2.46 -15.09 8.59
C PRO A 82 -1.12 -15.78 8.92
N GLU A 83 -0.71 -16.76 8.11
CA GLU A 83 0.58 -17.46 8.23
C GLU A 83 1.77 -16.55 7.93
N VAL A 84 1.58 -15.49 7.14
CA VAL A 84 2.65 -14.53 6.80
C VAL A 84 2.71 -13.40 7.83
N LEU A 85 1.59 -13.09 8.49
CA LEU A 85 1.51 -12.12 9.59
C LEU A 85 2.12 -12.66 10.89
N THR A 86 2.19 -13.98 11.04
CA THR A 86 2.72 -14.64 12.24
C THR A 86 3.91 -15.54 11.85
N PRO A 87 5.10 -14.96 11.68
CA PRO A 87 6.33 -15.73 11.49
C PRO A 87 6.50 -16.80 12.60
N PRO A 88 7.02 -18.01 12.29
CA PRO A 88 7.15 -19.10 13.26
C PRO A 88 8.00 -18.78 14.48
N ASP A 89 8.88 -17.80 14.36
CA ASP A 89 9.77 -17.31 15.41
C ASP A 89 9.13 -16.19 16.27
N GLY A 90 7.88 -15.82 15.99
CA GLY A 90 7.14 -14.78 16.71
C GLY A 90 7.65 -13.36 16.44
N THR A 91 8.46 -13.17 15.38
CA THR A 91 8.95 -11.85 14.99
C THR A 91 7.86 -11.03 14.31
N LEU A 92 7.97 -9.70 14.35
CA LEU A 92 7.09 -8.86 13.56
C LEU A 92 7.37 -9.06 12.07
N ALA A 93 6.31 -9.23 11.27
CA ALA A 93 6.36 -9.21 9.79
C ALA A 93 6.67 -7.81 9.23
N ALA A 94 7.58 -7.07 9.87
CA ALA A 94 7.92 -5.69 9.50
C ALA A 94 8.63 -5.64 8.14
N GLY A 95 9.47 -6.63 7.83
CA GLY A 95 10.07 -6.80 6.50
C GLY A 95 9.03 -7.05 5.41
N MET A 96 7.97 -7.81 5.73
CA MET A 96 6.84 -8.01 4.82
C MET A 96 6.17 -6.68 4.50
N LEU A 97 5.80 -5.91 5.53
CA LEU A 97 5.09 -4.64 5.34
C LEU A 97 5.90 -3.66 4.50
N VAL A 98 7.20 -3.53 4.81
CA VAL A 98 8.11 -2.69 4.01
C VAL A 98 8.16 -3.15 2.56
N SER A 99 8.24 -4.46 2.29
CA SER A 99 8.29 -4.97 0.91
C SER A 99 6.98 -4.77 0.14
N VAL A 100 5.82 -5.01 0.76
CA VAL A 100 4.47 -4.70 0.21
C VAL A 100 4.40 -3.24 -0.22
N PHE A 101 4.59 -2.32 0.73
CA PHE A 101 4.39 -0.91 0.46
C PHE A 101 5.45 -0.33 -0.46
N ALA A 102 6.71 -0.78 -0.36
CA ALA A 102 7.75 -0.34 -1.29
C ALA A 102 7.46 -0.80 -2.73
N ALA A 103 7.10 -2.06 -2.95
CA ALA A 103 6.79 -2.58 -4.27
C ALA A 103 5.57 -1.87 -4.89
N ALA A 104 4.48 -1.73 -4.12
CA ALA A 104 3.28 -1.03 -4.56
C ALA A 104 3.55 0.45 -4.85
N LEU A 105 4.32 1.14 -3.99
CA LEU A 105 4.68 2.54 -4.17
C LEU A 105 5.57 2.77 -5.39
N ILE A 106 6.60 1.94 -5.58
CA ILE A 106 7.49 2.03 -6.75
C ILE A 106 6.67 1.90 -8.04
N TRP A 107 5.73 0.96 -8.07
CA TRP A 107 4.84 0.81 -9.22
C TRP A 107 3.93 2.02 -9.40
N ASN A 108 3.29 2.51 -8.33
CA ASN A 108 2.43 3.69 -8.36
C ASN A 108 3.13 4.94 -8.88
N VAL A 109 4.32 5.24 -8.37
CA VAL A 109 5.12 6.38 -8.83
C VAL A 109 5.63 6.13 -10.25
N GLY A 110 6.03 4.91 -10.57
CA GLY A 110 6.53 4.52 -11.89
C GLY A 110 5.50 4.63 -13.01
N THR A 111 4.23 4.31 -12.74
CA THR A 111 3.12 4.49 -13.69
C THR A 111 2.70 5.95 -13.78
N TRP A 112 2.69 6.67 -12.65
CA TRP A 112 2.42 8.12 -12.63
C TRP A 112 3.44 8.88 -13.48
N TRP A 113 4.73 8.60 -13.30
CA TRP A 113 5.80 9.23 -14.09
C TRP A 113 5.67 8.97 -15.60
N ARG A 114 5.08 7.84 -15.98
CA ARG A 114 4.79 7.48 -17.37
C ARG A 114 3.40 7.92 -17.87
N GLY A 115 2.60 8.56 -17.02
CA GLY A 115 1.22 8.96 -17.35
C GLY A 115 0.27 7.79 -17.61
N ILE A 116 0.59 6.60 -17.09
CA ILE A 116 -0.23 5.39 -17.26
C ILE A 116 -1.26 5.33 -16.13
N PRO A 117 -2.58 5.27 -16.45
CA PRO A 117 -3.60 5.09 -15.43
C PRO A 117 -3.41 3.75 -14.73
N ASN A 118 -3.44 3.78 -13.40
CA ASN A 118 -3.13 2.63 -12.54
C ASN A 118 -4.25 2.47 -11.49
N SER A 119 -4.48 1.23 -11.07
CA SER A 119 -5.23 0.95 -9.84
C SER A 119 -4.26 0.59 -8.71
N SER A 120 -4.26 1.41 -7.66
CA SER A 120 -3.34 1.22 -6.55
C SER A 120 -3.71 0.07 -5.63
N SER A 121 -5.01 -0.27 -5.53
CA SER A 121 -5.45 -1.50 -4.88
C SER A 121 -4.90 -2.74 -5.60
N HIS A 122 -4.87 -2.75 -6.94
CA HIS A 122 -4.25 -3.85 -7.70
C HIS A 122 -2.73 -3.90 -7.53
N ALA A 123 -2.07 -2.74 -7.38
CA ALA A 123 -0.64 -2.70 -7.07
C ALA A 123 -0.34 -3.35 -5.70
N LEU A 124 -1.15 -3.06 -4.68
CA LEU A 124 -1.07 -3.71 -3.37
C LEU A 124 -1.32 -5.21 -3.46
N ILE A 125 -2.40 -5.63 -4.12
CA ILE A 125 -2.71 -7.06 -4.32
C ILE A 125 -1.57 -7.76 -5.06
N GLY A 126 -1.01 -7.13 -6.10
CA GLY A 126 0.15 -7.66 -6.84
C GLY A 126 1.39 -7.84 -5.97
N SER A 127 1.64 -6.90 -5.05
CA SER A 127 2.75 -7.02 -4.10
C SER A 127 2.55 -8.17 -3.09
N LEU A 128 1.31 -8.39 -2.62
CA LEU A 128 0.95 -9.53 -1.77
C LEU A 128 1.12 -10.87 -2.51
N ILE A 129 0.73 -10.93 -3.78
CA ILE A 129 0.97 -12.11 -4.63
C ILE A 129 2.48 -12.35 -4.80
N GLY A 130 3.28 -11.29 -4.93
CA GLY A 130 4.74 -11.40 -4.99
C GLY A 130 5.36 -12.06 -3.76
N ILE A 131 4.80 -11.79 -2.59
CA ILE A 131 5.22 -12.43 -1.33
C ILE A 131 4.84 -13.91 -1.31
N ALA A 132 3.60 -14.24 -1.69
CA ALA A 132 3.17 -15.62 -1.80
C ALA A 132 4.04 -16.42 -2.79
N LEU A 133 4.45 -15.79 -3.89
CA LEU A 133 5.35 -16.37 -4.87
C LEU A 133 6.76 -16.60 -4.30
N GLU A 134 7.30 -15.67 -3.52
CA GLU A 134 8.60 -15.84 -2.85
C GLU A 134 8.59 -17.06 -1.91
N VAL A 135 7.55 -17.20 -1.09
CA VAL A 135 7.40 -18.34 -0.17
C VAL A 135 7.31 -19.65 -0.93
N TRP A 136 6.59 -19.67 -2.05
CA TRP A 136 6.46 -20.85 -2.89
C TRP A 136 7.79 -21.22 -3.57
N LEU A 137 8.50 -20.24 -4.14
CA LEU A 137 9.78 -20.43 -4.83
C LEU A 137 10.91 -20.88 -3.90
N THR A 138 10.92 -20.39 -2.66
CA THR A 138 11.93 -20.76 -1.66
C THR A 138 11.63 -22.09 -0.96
N GLY A 139 10.52 -22.76 -1.30
CA GLY A 139 10.11 -24.03 -0.70
C GLY A 139 9.69 -23.90 0.77
N ARG A 140 9.40 -22.67 1.22
CA ARG A 140 9.02 -22.33 2.60
C ARG A 140 7.52 -22.43 2.86
N GLY A 141 6.76 -23.03 1.94
CA GLY A 141 5.29 -23.12 2.02
C GLY A 141 4.74 -23.79 3.29
N SER A 142 5.53 -24.57 4.03
CA SER A 142 5.16 -25.18 5.32
C SER A 142 5.70 -24.43 6.55
N ILE A 143 6.61 -23.47 6.38
CA ILE A 143 7.34 -22.77 7.45
C ILE A 143 7.06 -21.25 7.41
N GLY A 144 6.35 -20.73 6.41
CA GLY A 144 6.11 -19.29 6.27
C GLY A 144 7.34 -18.52 5.78
N ALA A 145 7.13 -17.26 5.38
CA ALA A 145 8.23 -16.38 4.98
C ALA A 145 9.13 -16.02 6.18
N ASP A 146 10.45 -16.10 5.97
CA ASP A 146 11.44 -15.65 6.95
C ASP A 146 11.75 -14.17 6.70
N TRP A 147 11.19 -13.31 7.55
CA TRP A 147 11.35 -11.85 7.47
C TRP A 147 12.51 -11.33 8.34
N ALA A 148 13.42 -12.21 8.76
CA ALA A 148 14.62 -11.88 9.55
C ALA A 148 15.77 -11.30 8.70
#